data_AF-A0A7Y5ACR4-F1
#
_entry.id   AF-A0A7Y5ACR4-F1
#
_cell.length_a   1.000
_cell.length_b   1.000
_cell.length_c   1.000
_cell.angle_alpha   90.00
_cell.angle_beta   90.00
_cell.angle_gamma   90.00
#
_symmetry.space_group_name_H-M   'P 1'
#
loop_
_entity.id
_entity.type
_entity.pdbx_description
1 polymer ?
#
loop_
_entity_poly.entity_id
_entity_poly.type
_entity_poly.pdbx_seq_one_letter_code
_entity_poly.pdbx_strand_id
1 'polypeptide(L)'
;MQTFFIAPTDFGVGLTSISLGLVRTLERAGLKVGFFKPIAQPHPGDTGPERSTELMARTHGIKPPVPLSLGQVERMLGDGQLDELLEE
;
A
#
# COMPACT_ATOMS: atom_id res chain seq x y z
N MET A 1 10.77 -11.74 -11.10
CA MET A 1 9.70 -11.02 -10.36
C MET A 1 9.59 -9.64 -10.97
N GLN A 2 8.42 -9.26 -11.49
CA GLN A 2 8.21 -7.94 -12.10
C GLN A 2 7.54 -7.05 -11.07
N THR A 3 8.10 -5.87 -10.80
CA THR A 3 7.56 -4.92 -9.81
C THR A 3 7.16 -3.64 -10.51
N PHE A 4 5.95 -3.17 -10.24
CA PHE A 4 5.45 -1.88 -10.72
C PHE A 4 5.32 -0.93 -9.52
N PHE A 5 5.97 0.23 -9.62
CA PHE A 5 5.74 1.33 -8.68
C PHE A 5 4.70 2.28 -9.29
N ILE A 6 3.59 2.48 -8.60
CA ILE A 6 2.49 3.32 -9.07
C ILE A 6 2.42 4.55 -8.17
N ALA A 7 2.67 5.72 -8.75
CA ALA A 7 2.61 7.00 -8.06
C ALA A 7 1.46 7.86 -8.63
N PRO A 8 0.75 8.62 -7.78
CA PRO A 8 -0.25 9.57 -8.23
C PRO A 8 0.42 10.84 -8.76
N THR A 9 -0.24 11.54 -9.69
CA THR A 9 0.15 12.89 -10.10
C THR A 9 -0.37 13.97 -9.15
N ASP A 10 -1.45 13.69 -8.42
CA ASP A 10 -2.07 14.59 -7.43
C ASP A 10 -2.97 13.78 -6.46
N PHE A 11 -3.53 14.43 -5.45
CA PHE A 11 -4.55 13.86 -4.59
C PHE A 11 -5.86 13.60 -5.35
N GLY A 12 -6.58 12.55 -4.95
CA GLY A 12 -7.91 12.26 -5.50
C GLY A 12 -7.94 11.74 -6.94
N VAL A 13 -6.79 11.54 -7.60
CA VAL A 13 -6.71 11.07 -8.99
C VAL A 13 -7.01 9.57 -9.19
N GLY A 14 -7.49 8.89 -8.15
CA GLY A 14 -7.93 7.49 -8.23
C GLY A 14 -6.81 6.44 -8.17
N LEU A 15 -5.67 6.74 -7.54
CA LEU A 15 -4.55 5.80 -7.38
C LEU A 15 -5.00 4.41 -6.90
N THR A 16 -5.82 4.35 -5.84
CA THR A 16 -6.32 3.07 -5.30
C THR A 16 -7.13 2.30 -6.33
N SER A 17 -8.02 2.98 -7.07
CA SER A 17 -8.86 2.36 -8.11
C SER A 17 -8.02 1.79 -9.25
N ILE A 18 -6.99 2.53 -9.70
CA ILE A 18 -6.06 2.06 -10.73
C ILE A 18 -5.25 0.86 -10.24
N SER A 19 -4.74 0.89 -9.01
CA SER A 19 -4.01 -0.23 -8.43
C SER A 19 -4.87 -1.50 -8.32
N LEU A 20 -6.12 -1.39 -7.86
CA LEU A 20 -7.09 -2.50 -7.86
C LEU A 20 -7.37 -3.03 -9.26
N GLY A 21 -7.58 -2.14 -10.24
CA GLY A 21 -7.80 -2.51 -11.64
C GLY A 21 -6.61 -3.25 -12.24
N LEU A 22 -5.38 -2.81 -11.93
CA LEU A 22 -4.16 -3.48 -12.38
C LEU A 22 -4.04 -4.87 -11.77
N VAL A 23 -4.21 -5.00 -10.46
CA VAL A 23 -4.21 -6.31 -9.78
C VAL A 23 -5.24 -7.23 -10.40
N ARG A 24 -6.49 -6.77 -10.56
CA ARG A 24 -7.57 -7.54 -11.17
C ARG A 24 -7.23 -8.04 -12.57
N THR A 25 -6.61 -7.18 -13.38
CA THR A 25 -6.26 -7.49 -14.77
C THR A 25 -5.17 -8.55 -14.83
N LEU A 26 -4.13 -8.40 -14.00
CA LEU A 26 -3.03 -9.35 -13.93
C LEU A 26 -3.49 -10.72 -13.39
N GLU A 27 -4.35 -10.74 -12.37
CA GLU A 27 -4.98 -11.98 -11.87
C GLU A 27 -5.78 -12.69 -12.98
N ARG A 28 -6.59 -11.94 -13.75
CA ARG A 28 -7.36 -12.50 -14.87
C ARG A 28 -6.48 -13.01 -16.00
N ALA A 29 -5.28 -12.48 -16.15
CA ALA A 29 -4.28 -12.99 -17.09
C ALA A 29 -3.58 -14.27 -16.58
N GLY A 30 -3.94 -14.79 -15.40
CA GLY A 30 -3.37 -16.00 -14.80
C GLY A 30 -2.06 -15.77 -14.07
N LEU A 31 -1.68 -14.52 -13.79
CA LEU A 31 -0.45 -14.18 -13.08
C LEU A 31 -0.65 -14.26 -11.57
N LYS A 32 0.40 -14.65 -10.85
CA LYS A 32 0.48 -14.47 -9.40
C LYS A 32 0.81 -13.02 -9.10
N VAL A 33 -0.07 -12.34 -8.38
CA VAL A 33 0.03 -10.91 -8.10
C VAL A 33 0.11 -10.67 -6.61
N GLY A 34 1.01 -9.77 -6.21
CA GLY A 34 1.07 -9.21 -4.86
C GLY A 34 0.65 -7.75 -4.88
N PHE A 35 0.22 -7.25 -3.72
CA PHE A 35 -0.03 -5.83 -3.50
C PHE A 35 0.70 -5.40 -2.23
N PHE A 36 1.35 -4.24 -2.30
CA PHE A 36 2.12 -3.68 -1.20
C PHE A 36 1.91 -2.17 -1.13
N LYS A 37 1.59 -1.69 0.07
CA LYS A 37 1.55 -0.27 0.41
C LYS A 37 2.31 -0.10 1.73
N PRO A 38 3.54 0.43 1.72
CA PRO A 38 4.41 0.40 2.90
C PRO A 38 3.94 1.30 4.03
N ILE A 39 3.26 2.41 3.72
CA ILE A 39 2.91 3.45 4.68
C ILE A 39 1.40 3.65 4.71
N ALA A 40 0.82 3.58 5.91
CA ALA A 40 -0.59 3.83 6.15
C ALA A 40 -0.93 5.31 5.94
N GLN A 41 -2.07 5.57 5.29
CA GLN A 41 -2.60 6.92 5.10
C GLN A 41 -4.06 6.99 5.56
N PRO A 42 -4.31 6.96 6.88
CA PRO A 42 -5.65 7.06 7.44
C PRO A 42 -6.27 8.44 7.16
N HIS A 43 -7.58 8.49 6.97
CA HIS A 43 -8.33 9.75 6.90
C HIS A 43 -8.74 10.20 8.32
N PRO A 44 -9.02 11.50 8.54
CA PRO A 44 -9.53 11.96 9.82
C PRO A 44 -10.74 11.15 10.30
N GLY A 45 -10.65 10.59 11.51
CA GLY A 45 -11.68 9.72 12.10
C GLY A 45 -11.51 8.22 11.84
N ASP A 46 -10.52 7.81 11.04
CA ASP A 46 -10.20 6.39 10.88
C ASP A 46 -9.52 5.83 12.14
N THR A 47 -10.04 4.71 12.63
CA THR A 47 -9.49 3.94 13.77
C THR A 47 -9.17 2.49 13.42
N GLY A 48 -9.36 2.12 12.15
CA GLY A 48 -9.20 0.76 11.63
C GLY A 48 -7.95 0.59 10.76
N PRO A 49 -7.83 -0.58 10.08
CA PRO A 49 -6.71 -0.85 9.19
C PRO A 49 -6.67 0.13 8.01
N GLU A 50 -5.52 0.22 7.35
CA GLU A 50 -5.38 1.01 6.13
C GLU A 50 -6.38 0.55 5.07
N ARG A 51 -7.18 1.50 4.56
CA ARG A 51 -8.38 1.22 3.77
C ARG A 51 -8.08 0.45 2.48
N SER A 52 -7.00 0.79 1.78
CA SER A 52 -6.68 0.18 0.48
C SER A 52 -6.12 -1.23 0.61
N THR A 53 -5.29 -1.51 1.62
CA THR A 53 -4.83 -2.88 1.92
C THR A 53 -5.99 -3.77 2.37
N GLU A 54 -6.88 -3.23 3.22
CA GLU A 54 -8.08 -3.95 3.67
C GLU A 54 -9.03 -4.25 2.49
N LEU A 55 -9.23 -3.26 1.61
CA LEU A 55 -10.05 -3.43 0.40
C LEU A 55 -9.44 -4.51 -0.51
N MET A 56 -8.13 -4.48 -0.73
CA MET A 56 -7.43 -5.49 -1.52
C MET A 56 -7.61 -6.89 -0.93
N ALA A 57 -7.50 -7.03 0.39
CA ALA A 57 -7.69 -8.30 1.07
C ALA A 57 -9.11 -8.85 0.92
N ARG A 58 -10.14 -7.99 1.07
CA ARG A 58 -11.53 -8.40 0.96
C ARG A 58 -11.97 -8.73 -0.47
N THR A 59 -11.37 -8.08 -1.48
CA THR A 59 -11.85 -8.18 -2.87
C THR A 59 -11.04 -9.16 -3.72
N HIS A 60 -9.76 -9.33 -3.41
CA HIS A 60 -8.84 -10.19 -4.18
C HIS A 60 -8.30 -11.38 -3.38
N GLY A 61 -8.56 -11.45 -2.06
CA GLY A 61 -8.01 -12.52 -1.19
C GLY A 61 -6.49 -12.46 -1.02
N ILE A 62 -5.84 -11.44 -1.57
CA ILE A 62 -4.42 -11.13 -1.35
C ILE A 62 -4.26 -10.68 0.10
N LYS A 63 -3.20 -11.10 0.80
CA LYS A 63 -2.91 -10.62 2.15
C LYS A 63 -1.70 -9.70 2.09
N PRO A 64 -1.88 -8.37 1.88
CA PRO A 64 -0.77 -7.43 1.89
C PRO A 64 -0.08 -7.44 3.25
N PRO A 65 1.23 -7.15 3.31
CA PRO A 65 1.90 -6.80 4.55
C PRO A 65 1.18 -5.63 5.25
N VAL A 66 1.27 -5.60 6.58
CA VAL A 66 0.70 -4.51 7.38
C VAL A 66 1.53 -3.24 7.14
N PRO A 67 0.91 -2.12 6.73
CA PRO A 67 1.65 -0.88 6.53
C PRO A 67 2.14 -0.28 7.84
N LEU A 68 3.30 0.38 7.79
CA LEU A 68 3.81 1.21 8.88
C LEU A 68 2.92 2.41 9.09
N SER A 69 2.76 2.85 10.33
CA SER A 69 2.09 4.12 10.61
C SER A 69 2.94 5.30 10.13
N LEU A 70 2.31 6.35 9.60
CA LEU A 70 3.02 7.56 9.17
C LEU A 70 3.90 8.13 10.30
N GLY A 71 3.38 8.18 11.53
CA GLY A 71 4.15 8.67 12.68
C GLY A 71 5.33 7.79 13.10
N GLN A 72 5.33 6.49 12.78
CA GLN A 72 6.52 5.64 12.94
C GLN A 72 7.59 6.00 11.91
N VAL A 73 7.19 6.13 10.64
CA VAL A 73 8.09 6.48 9.53
C VAL A 73 8.73 7.84 9.77
N GLU A 74 7.93 8.85 10.11
CA GLU A 74 8.42 10.22 10.38
C GLU A 74 9.41 10.26 11.55
N ARG A 75 9.16 9.48 12.60
CA ARG A 75 10.07 9.37 13.75
C ARG A 75 11.41 8.77 13.36
N MET A 76 11.40 7.60 12.70
CA MET A 76 12.63 6.91 12.30
C MET A 76 13.46 7.75 11.32
N LEU A 77 12.81 8.44 10.37
CA LEU A 77 13.48 9.40 9.49
C LEU A 77 14.08 10.57 10.27
N GLY A 78 13.35 11.13 11.23
CA GLY A 78 13.82 12.21 12.09
C GLY A 78 15.03 11.82 12.96
N ASP A 79 15.07 10.55 13.40
CA ASP A 79 16.15 9.99 14.20
C ASP A 79 17.35 9.50 13.35
N GLY A 80 17.29 9.65 12.02
CA GLY A 80 18.36 9.25 11.10
C GLY A 80 18.45 7.74 10.84
N GLN A 81 17.41 6.98 11.21
CA GLN A 81 17.34 5.52 11.15
C GLN A 81 16.80 5.03 9.79
N LEU A 82 17.37 5.53 8.70
CA LEU A 82 16.90 5.18 7.36
C LEU A 82 17.12 3.70 7.04
N ASP A 83 18.26 3.15 7.43
CA ASP A 83 18.60 1.76 7.13
C ASP A 83 17.63 0.81 7.87
N GLU A 84 17.35 1.06 9.15
CA GLU A 84 16.37 0.29 9.92
C GLU A 84 14.95 0.45 9.36
N LEU A 85 14.58 1.66 8.91
CA LEU A 85 13.26 1.89 8.30
C LEU A 85 13.07 1.07 7.01
N LEU A 86 14.14 0.82 6.26
CA LEU A 86 14.08 0.02 5.04
C LEU A 86 14.03 -1.49 5.31
N GLU A 87 14.29 -1.92 6.54
CA GLU A 87 14.19 -3.32 6.99
C GLU A 87 12.81 -3.69 7.57
N GLU A 88 11.97 -2.69 7.89
CA GLU A 88 10.58 -2.85 8.36
C GLU A 88 9.60 -3.26 7.22
#